data_AF-A0A7D9DR52-F1
#
_entry.id   AF-A0A7D9DR52-F1
#
_cell.length_a   1.000
_cell.length_b   1.000
_cell.length_c   1.000
_cell.angle_alpha   90.00
_cell.angle_beta   90.00
_cell.angle_gamma   90.00
#
_symmetry.space_group_name_H-M   'P 1'
#
loop_
_entity.id
_entity.type
_entity.pdbx_description
1 polymer ?
#
loop_
_entity_poly.entity_id
_entity_poly.type
_entity_poly.pdbx_seq_one_letter_code
_entity_poly.pdbx_strand_id
1 'polypeptide(L)'
;MEATTINCQLYRIYGWVKREQRAAHKIKDGNGEVAIKNEDTGDILNLIKDTDTPTPIQNGFLQPFSVDLHEIYNGNVGKPVFQLSKSDKERKLNIFQLVIQLEFIDGSLSQKFTSPAFNLRTLETEPVAKKRRLPGDHESATGSPSGSGGSEDSGTFEDERQQKILVDLLDAKTAMVDKVVVKDLEVQGTCSINTTRADLAYHLTLKEPEKYGDLEEGDIVGFYKDDESGETYIQRLRSNNIDHALHAGVVSRSHWLAGHKPLNPATKTDTICVIGIVNVKVVGSIENGERIYASTDTPGKAIPQSHMPVGSFLRKKHVLLGMALETKKSKTLDDVHLVKCFVCIVLDVSRKELLEEIEDLYQVNEERTAQQIKIANKKTWRRLKGCALSTLIIVGVIIFMLYQWLVPGSMFRYWLCRRGSIPDHHLYYSYRDESNNRNFRVHGIEFTWKRLQGKVGFNFIRNPREKECHVRYYLNVDRCAYYWADGAAGNNIGGRKYIGGSRVLSAERKSVKDCIVYKLVEANDEVSNENATWQNVTTQSRVSCIPMP
;
A
#
# COMPACT_ATOMS: atom_id res chain seq x y z
N MET A 1 25.84 20.83 -26.59
CA MET A 1 27.29 20.76 -26.86
C MET A 1 27.59 21.81 -27.90
N GLU A 2 28.69 22.53 -27.78
CA GLU A 2 29.09 23.57 -28.72
C GLU A 2 30.49 23.24 -29.26
N ALA A 3 30.68 23.34 -30.58
CA ALA A 3 31.96 23.11 -31.24
C ALA A 3 32.22 24.27 -32.20
N THR A 4 33.36 24.92 -32.04
CA THR A 4 33.75 26.10 -32.83
C THR A 4 34.86 25.72 -33.81
N THR A 5 34.70 26.06 -35.09
CA THR A 5 35.71 25.84 -36.14
C THR A 5 36.12 27.17 -36.76
N ILE A 6 37.40 27.32 -37.07
CA ILE A 6 38.00 28.61 -37.47
C ILE A 6 38.15 28.71 -39.00
N ASN A 7 38.22 27.61 -39.75
CA ASN A 7 38.54 27.65 -41.19
C ASN A 7 37.94 26.53 -42.06
N CYS A 8 37.10 25.64 -41.52
CA CYS A 8 36.54 24.53 -42.29
C CYS A 8 35.01 24.59 -42.27
N GLN A 9 34.40 24.70 -43.45
CA GLN A 9 32.95 24.53 -43.60
C GLN A 9 32.60 23.10 -43.21
N LEU A 10 31.64 22.96 -42.30
CA LEU A 10 31.15 21.68 -41.81
C LEU A 10 30.33 20.99 -42.90
N TYR A 11 30.61 19.71 -43.16
CA TYR A 11 29.89 18.92 -44.17
C TYR A 11 28.84 18.02 -43.51
N ARG A 12 29.22 17.24 -42.48
CA ARG A 12 28.31 16.32 -41.77
C ARG A 12 28.60 16.25 -40.29
N ILE A 13 27.57 15.92 -39.51
CA ILE A 13 27.68 15.59 -38.09
C ILE A 13 27.24 14.13 -37.92
N TYR A 14 28.15 13.30 -37.43
CA TYR A 14 27.89 11.91 -37.10
C TYR A 14 27.63 11.73 -35.60
N GLY A 15 26.65 10.89 -35.26
CA GLY A 15 26.27 10.62 -33.88
C GLY A 15 26.29 9.15 -33.50
N TRP A 16 26.71 8.88 -32.27
CA TRP A 16 26.60 7.59 -31.60
C TRP A 16 25.98 7.77 -30.22
N VAL A 17 25.28 6.74 -29.76
CA VAL A 17 24.81 6.64 -28.36
C VAL A 17 25.63 5.57 -27.67
N LYS A 18 26.13 5.86 -26.47
CA LYS A 18 26.76 4.86 -25.60
C LYS A 18 26.20 4.93 -24.19
N ARG A 19 26.16 3.80 -23.51
CA ARG A 19 25.88 3.78 -22.07
C ARG A 19 27.10 4.33 -21.31
N GLU A 20 26.84 5.10 -20.27
CA GLU A 20 27.91 5.61 -19.40
C GLU A 20 28.68 4.44 -18.79
N GLN A 21 30.01 4.59 -18.66
CA GLN A 21 30.92 3.50 -18.39
C GLN A 21 30.60 2.73 -17.09
N ARG A 22 30.23 3.43 -16.00
CA ARG A 22 29.85 2.78 -14.73
C ARG A 22 28.51 2.06 -14.86
N ALA A 23 27.54 2.64 -15.57
CA ALA A 23 26.26 2.00 -15.85
C ALA A 23 26.42 0.75 -16.76
N ALA A 24 27.27 0.83 -17.78
CA ALA A 24 27.62 -0.27 -18.68
C ALA A 24 28.24 -1.45 -17.92
N HIS A 25 29.22 -1.19 -17.06
CA HIS A 25 29.83 -2.24 -16.23
C HIS A 25 28.81 -2.95 -15.32
N LYS A 26 27.86 -2.21 -14.73
CA LYS A 26 26.86 -2.78 -13.81
C LYS A 26 25.91 -3.76 -14.49
N ILE A 27 25.55 -3.53 -15.76
CA ILE A 27 24.65 -4.41 -16.50
C ILE A 27 25.37 -5.32 -17.50
N LYS A 28 26.70 -5.29 -17.51
CA LYS A 28 27.55 -6.00 -18.48
C LYS A 28 27.19 -5.65 -19.94
N ASP A 29 26.91 -4.37 -20.20
CA ASP A 29 26.66 -3.86 -21.55
C ASP A 29 27.97 -3.84 -22.35
N GLY A 30 28.08 -4.70 -23.36
CA GLY A 30 29.25 -4.80 -24.23
C GLY A 30 29.11 -4.03 -25.54
N ASN A 31 28.02 -3.31 -25.76
CA ASN A 31 27.69 -2.74 -27.08
C ASN A 31 28.54 -1.51 -27.46
N GLY A 32 29.16 -0.84 -26.48
CA GLY A 32 30.02 0.31 -26.74
C GLY A 32 29.29 1.50 -27.36
N GLU A 33 29.88 2.11 -28.39
CA GLU A 33 29.30 3.22 -29.16
C GLU A 33 28.43 2.67 -30.30
N VAL A 34 27.13 2.89 -30.23
CA VAL A 34 26.17 2.48 -31.26
C VAL A 34 25.85 3.66 -32.16
N ALA A 35 26.10 3.52 -33.47
CA ALA A 35 25.86 4.59 -34.43
C ALA A 35 24.36 4.86 -34.60
N ILE A 36 23.99 6.13 -34.69
CA ILE A 36 22.66 6.56 -35.12
C ILE A 36 22.62 6.44 -36.64
N LYS A 37 21.73 5.62 -37.18
CA LYS A 37 21.68 5.29 -38.60
C LYS A 37 20.37 5.76 -39.25
N ASN A 38 20.43 6.07 -40.53
CA ASN A 38 19.25 6.27 -41.36
C ASN A 38 18.57 4.91 -41.60
N GLU A 39 17.25 4.86 -41.42
CA GLU A 39 16.46 3.62 -41.54
C GLU A 39 16.45 3.05 -42.97
N ASP A 40 16.46 3.92 -43.99
CA ASP A 40 16.34 3.53 -45.39
C ASP A 40 17.68 3.11 -46.02
N THR A 41 18.78 3.74 -45.60
CA THR A 41 20.10 3.52 -46.22
C THR A 41 21.05 2.69 -45.37
N GLY A 42 20.81 2.59 -44.05
CA GLY A 42 21.71 1.92 -43.10
C GLY A 42 23.03 2.66 -42.82
N ASP A 43 23.23 3.82 -43.45
CA ASP A 43 24.36 4.72 -43.24
C ASP A 43 24.22 5.50 -41.94
N ILE A 44 25.35 6.00 -41.41
CA ILE A 44 25.32 6.87 -40.22
C ILE A 44 24.58 8.16 -40.59
N LEU A 45 23.55 8.48 -39.80
CA LEU A 45 22.68 9.62 -40.01
C LEU A 45 23.49 10.91 -39.89
N ASN A 46 23.41 11.76 -40.91
CA ASN A 46 23.85 13.15 -40.78
C ASN A 46 22.86 13.87 -39.87
N LEU A 47 23.32 14.36 -38.73
CA LEU A 47 22.47 15.03 -37.75
C LEU A 47 22.12 16.47 -38.12
N ILE A 48 22.73 17.02 -39.17
CA ILE A 48 22.31 18.29 -39.77
C ILE A 48 21.05 18.02 -40.61
N LYS A 49 19.93 18.61 -40.22
CA LYS A 49 18.69 18.56 -41.02
C LYS A 49 18.70 19.68 -42.06
N ASP A 50 17.98 19.50 -43.16
CA ASP A 50 17.85 20.53 -44.21
C ASP A 50 17.23 21.85 -43.67
N THR A 51 16.53 21.79 -42.54
CA THR A 51 15.96 22.93 -41.83
C THR A 51 16.96 23.67 -40.94
N ASP A 52 18.11 23.06 -40.63
CA ASP A 52 19.10 23.60 -39.71
C ASP A 52 20.01 24.60 -40.45
N THR A 53 19.59 25.86 -40.47
CA THR A 53 20.36 26.92 -41.11
C THR A 53 21.52 27.40 -40.20
N PRO A 54 22.77 27.43 -40.70
CA PRO A 54 23.89 27.94 -39.92
C PRO A 54 23.79 29.45 -39.69
N THR A 55 24.00 29.88 -38.45
CA THR A 55 23.97 31.30 -38.06
C THR A 55 25.39 31.89 -38.10
N PRO A 56 25.65 32.96 -38.87
CA PRO A 56 26.97 33.59 -38.90
C PRO A 56 27.29 34.29 -37.55
N ILE A 57 28.50 34.10 -37.06
CA ILE A 57 29.06 34.75 -35.85
C ILE A 57 30.38 35.47 -36.20
N GLN A 58 30.86 36.36 -35.32
CA GLN A 58 32.05 37.20 -35.60
C GLN A 58 33.29 36.44 -36.09
N ASN A 59 33.45 35.16 -35.70
CA ASN A 59 34.59 34.32 -36.07
C ASN A 59 34.20 32.96 -36.69
N GLY A 60 33.05 32.86 -37.37
CA GLY A 60 32.64 31.61 -38.02
C GLY A 60 31.13 31.44 -38.16
N PHE A 61 30.65 30.20 -38.05
CA PHE A 61 29.22 29.86 -38.11
C PHE A 61 28.85 28.96 -36.92
N LEU A 62 27.66 29.17 -36.37
CA LEU A 62 27.02 28.29 -35.41
C LEU A 62 26.06 27.36 -36.16
N GLN A 63 26.33 26.05 -36.15
CA GLN A 63 25.42 25.05 -36.72
C GLN A 63 24.63 24.37 -35.59
N PRO A 64 23.32 24.65 -35.43
CA PRO A 64 22.49 23.86 -34.53
C PRO A 64 22.28 22.47 -35.10
N PHE A 65 22.17 21.49 -34.21
CA PHE A 65 21.67 20.15 -34.53
C PHE A 65 20.86 19.63 -33.33
N SER A 66 19.93 18.73 -33.59
CA SER A 66 19.14 18.08 -32.54
C SER A 66 19.02 16.58 -32.82
N VAL A 67 19.03 15.79 -31.75
CA VAL A 67 18.87 14.34 -31.83
C VAL A 67 17.64 13.95 -31.04
N ASP A 68 16.62 13.44 -31.73
CA ASP A 68 15.47 12.85 -31.06
C ASP A 68 15.72 11.37 -30.82
N LEU A 69 16.17 11.05 -29.61
CA LEU A 69 16.41 9.68 -29.18
C LEU A 69 15.12 8.85 -29.07
N HIS A 70 13.94 9.49 -29.07
CA HIS A 70 12.66 8.81 -29.08
C HIS A 70 12.33 8.21 -30.44
N GLU A 71 12.46 9.02 -31.49
CA GLU A 71 12.26 8.61 -32.88
C GLU A 71 13.21 7.46 -33.24
N ILE A 72 14.47 7.58 -32.85
CA ILE A 72 15.52 6.58 -33.05
C ILE A 72 15.27 5.29 -32.23
N TYR A 73 14.57 5.37 -31.09
CA TYR A 73 14.24 4.21 -30.26
C TYR A 73 13.02 3.44 -30.80
N ASN A 74 12.04 4.15 -31.36
CA ASN A 74 10.76 3.61 -31.86
C ASN A 74 10.77 3.25 -33.35
N GLY A 75 11.93 3.30 -34.02
CA GLY A 75 12.06 3.15 -35.47
C GLY A 75 11.32 1.94 -36.06
N ASN A 76 10.84 2.08 -37.29
CA ASN A 76 9.92 1.17 -38.00
C ASN A 76 10.45 -0.27 -38.23
N VAL A 77 11.63 -0.62 -37.71
CA VAL A 77 12.28 -1.92 -37.90
C VAL A 77 12.80 -2.48 -36.56
N GLY A 78 11.88 -2.89 -35.69
CA GLY A 78 12.00 -4.03 -34.76
C GLY A 78 13.13 -4.10 -33.72
N LYS A 79 14.14 -3.23 -33.70
CA LYS A 79 15.21 -3.23 -32.67
C LYS A 79 15.69 -1.83 -32.32
N PRO A 80 15.58 -1.40 -31.04
CA PRO A 80 16.02 -0.08 -30.62
C PRO A 80 17.55 0.06 -30.70
N VAL A 81 18.04 1.25 -31.06
CA VAL A 81 19.48 1.59 -31.12
C VAL A 81 20.18 1.41 -29.76
N PHE A 82 19.43 1.45 -28.66
CA PHE A 82 19.92 1.13 -27.32
C PHE A 82 18.79 0.51 -26.49
N GLN A 83 19.07 -0.56 -25.74
CA GLN A 83 18.05 -1.24 -24.90
C GLN A 83 18.01 -0.65 -23.49
N LEU A 84 16.82 -0.28 -23.00
CA LEU A 84 16.65 0.15 -21.62
C LEU A 84 16.57 -1.04 -20.67
N SER A 85 17.28 -0.95 -19.53
CA SER A 85 17.21 -1.91 -18.44
C SER A 85 15.89 -1.74 -17.69
N LYS A 86 15.06 -2.78 -17.67
CA LYS A 86 13.78 -2.84 -16.92
C LYS A 86 13.98 -2.83 -15.39
N SER A 87 15.20 -3.07 -14.93
CA SER A 87 15.56 -3.14 -13.50
C SER A 87 16.10 -1.83 -12.92
N ASP A 88 16.04 -0.71 -13.66
CA ASP A 88 16.61 0.58 -13.22
C ASP A 88 15.74 1.36 -12.21
N LYS A 89 15.43 0.75 -11.07
CA LYS A 89 14.61 1.40 -10.03
C LYS A 89 15.29 2.59 -9.35
N GLU A 90 16.62 2.64 -9.36
CA GLU A 90 17.42 3.65 -8.66
C GLU A 90 18.09 4.69 -9.59
N ARG A 91 17.72 4.72 -10.89
CA ARG A 91 18.26 5.67 -11.89
C ARG A 91 19.78 5.61 -12.05
N LYS A 92 20.34 4.40 -12.01
CA LYS A 92 21.79 4.14 -12.06
C LYS A 92 22.21 3.25 -13.23
N LEU A 93 21.26 2.65 -13.95
CA LEU A 93 21.52 1.66 -14.99
C LEU A 93 21.24 2.20 -16.40
N ASN A 94 20.25 3.08 -16.58
CA ASN A 94 19.89 3.67 -17.88
C ASN A 94 20.51 5.06 -18.08
N ILE A 95 21.81 5.18 -17.78
CA ILE A 95 22.58 6.42 -17.97
C ILE A 95 23.35 6.33 -19.29
N PHE A 96 23.15 7.28 -20.19
CA PHE A 96 23.70 7.31 -21.54
C PHE A 96 24.43 8.63 -21.82
N GLN A 97 25.23 8.62 -22.88
CA GLN A 97 25.95 9.76 -23.42
C GLN A 97 25.84 9.76 -24.94
N LEU A 98 25.75 10.96 -25.53
CA LEU A 98 25.82 11.17 -26.96
C LEU A 98 27.27 11.45 -27.34
N VAL A 99 27.77 10.74 -28.35
CA VAL A 99 29.10 10.93 -28.92
C VAL A 99 28.94 11.50 -30.32
N ILE A 100 29.64 12.59 -30.62
CA ILE A 100 29.54 13.31 -31.89
C ILE A 100 30.92 13.39 -32.55
N GLN A 101 30.95 13.25 -33.87
CA GLN A 101 32.13 13.51 -34.69
C GLN A 101 31.74 14.35 -35.90
N LEU A 102 32.57 15.35 -36.23
CA LEU A 102 32.33 16.27 -37.33
C LEU A 102 33.14 15.83 -38.54
N GLU A 103 32.54 15.91 -39.72
CA GLU A 103 33.21 15.79 -41.01
C GLU A 103 33.19 17.14 -41.72
N PHE A 104 34.34 17.58 -42.19
CA PHE A 104 34.50 18.85 -42.89
C PHE A 104 34.46 18.65 -44.41
N ILE A 105 34.24 19.72 -45.17
CA ILE A 105 34.12 19.64 -46.66
C ILE A 105 35.40 19.09 -47.32
N ASP A 106 36.56 19.22 -46.69
CA ASP A 106 37.83 18.64 -47.15
C ASP A 106 37.96 17.14 -46.87
N GLY A 107 36.92 16.51 -46.30
CA GLY A 107 36.89 15.10 -45.91
C GLY A 107 37.63 14.79 -44.61
N SER A 108 38.16 15.80 -43.91
CA SER A 108 38.81 15.60 -42.61
C SER A 108 37.77 15.35 -41.51
N LEU A 109 38.14 14.54 -40.51
CA LEU A 109 37.29 14.22 -39.37
C LEU A 109 37.82 14.88 -38.09
N SER A 110 36.91 15.42 -37.27
CA SER A 110 37.26 15.92 -35.95
C SER A 110 37.56 14.79 -34.97
N GLN A 111 38.05 15.17 -33.78
CA GLN A 111 37.98 14.29 -32.62
C GLN A 111 36.52 14.04 -32.21
N LYS A 112 36.28 12.95 -31.48
CA LYS A 112 34.96 12.63 -30.92
C LYS A 112 34.69 13.44 -29.66
N PHE A 113 33.52 14.07 -29.60
CA PHE A 113 33.03 14.82 -28.45
C PHE A 113 31.97 14.00 -27.72
N THR A 114 32.02 13.94 -26.39
CA THR A 114 31.03 13.19 -25.60
C THR A 114 30.21 14.16 -24.75
N SER A 115 28.89 13.99 -24.73
CA SER A 115 27.98 14.80 -23.93
C SER A 115 28.12 14.51 -22.43
N PRO A 116 27.61 15.42 -21.58
CA PRO A 116 27.22 15.04 -20.22
C PRO A 116 26.29 13.83 -20.23
N ALA A 117 26.37 13.03 -19.18
CA ALA A 117 25.54 11.84 -19.03
C ALA A 117 24.09 12.21 -18.70
N PHE A 118 23.13 11.50 -19.31
CA PHE A 118 21.69 11.69 -19.12
C PHE A 118 20.99 10.36 -18.86
N ASN A 119 19.85 10.37 -18.17
CA ASN A 119 19.10 9.17 -17.80
C ASN A 119 17.86 8.98 -18.68
N LEU A 120 17.63 7.77 -19.18
CA LEU A 120 16.47 7.41 -20.02
C LEU A 120 15.50 6.49 -19.26
N ARG A 121 14.18 6.67 -19.46
CA ARG A 121 13.13 5.91 -18.75
C ARG A 121 12.03 5.39 -19.68
N THR A 122 11.37 4.32 -19.24
CA THR A 122 10.11 3.79 -19.80
C THR A 122 8.94 4.15 -18.89
N LEU A 123 7.83 4.63 -19.44
CA LEU A 123 6.57 4.84 -18.70
C LEU A 123 5.78 3.53 -18.64
N GLU A 124 5.28 3.14 -17.46
CA GLU A 124 4.36 1.99 -17.32
C GLU A 124 2.96 2.42 -17.76
N THR A 125 2.43 1.84 -18.83
CA THR A 125 1.04 2.00 -19.25
C THR A 125 0.13 1.13 -18.38
N GLU A 126 -1.03 1.64 -17.97
CA GLU A 126 -2.03 0.85 -17.24
C GLU A 126 -2.42 -0.43 -18.01
N PRO A 127 -2.62 -1.57 -17.31
CA PRO A 127 -3.09 -2.79 -17.96
C PRO A 127 -4.53 -2.59 -18.44
N VAL A 128 -4.71 -2.42 -19.76
CA VAL A 128 -6.03 -2.50 -20.40
C VAL A 128 -6.70 -3.80 -19.95
N ALA A 129 -7.81 -3.66 -19.23
CA ALA A 129 -8.59 -4.76 -18.71
C ALA A 129 -8.92 -5.74 -19.84
N LYS A 130 -8.46 -6.99 -19.70
CA LYS A 130 -8.90 -8.11 -20.55
C LYS A 130 -10.43 -8.13 -20.56
N LYS A 131 -11.01 -7.84 -21.73
CA LYS A 131 -12.45 -7.95 -22.01
C LYS A 131 -12.90 -9.35 -21.62
N ARG A 132 -13.60 -9.45 -20.47
CA ARG A 132 -14.29 -10.66 -20.04
C ARG A 132 -15.30 -11.03 -21.13
N ARG A 133 -15.14 -12.21 -21.73
CA ARG A 133 -16.21 -12.85 -22.50
C ARG A 133 -17.37 -13.16 -21.54
N LEU A 134 -18.57 -12.70 -21.88
CA LEU A 134 -19.82 -13.18 -21.30
C LEU A 134 -20.20 -14.53 -21.92
N PRO A 135 -20.89 -15.43 -21.18
CA PRO A 135 -21.35 -16.72 -21.68
C PRO A 135 -22.80 -16.69 -22.20
N GLY A 136 -23.08 -17.56 -23.18
CA GLY A 136 -24.40 -17.87 -23.80
C GLY A 136 -24.37 -17.58 -25.31
N ASP A 137 -24.71 -18.46 -26.26
CA ASP A 137 -25.44 -19.74 -26.24
C ASP A 137 -24.99 -20.66 -27.39
N HIS A 138 -25.56 -21.87 -27.38
CA HIS A 138 -25.24 -23.14 -28.07
C HIS A 138 -25.26 -23.22 -29.62
N GLU A 139 -24.73 -24.38 -30.06
CA GLU A 139 -24.91 -25.14 -31.32
C GLU A 139 -23.86 -24.95 -32.43
N SER A 140 -23.36 -25.97 -33.15
CA SER A 140 -23.31 -27.45 -33.07
C SER A 140 -22.42 -27.92 -34.23
N ALA A 141 -21.74 -29.08 -34.08
CA ALA A 141 -21.08 -29.89 -35.14
C ALA A 141 -19.84 -29.24 -35.83
N THR A 142 -18.72 -29.90 -36.14
CA THR A 142 -18.33 -31.30 -36.30
C THR A 142 -16.81 -31.34 -36.59
N GLY A 143 -16.11 -32.41 -36.23
CA GLY A 143 -14.90 -32.86 -36.95
C GLY A 143 -13.54 -32.68 -36.26
N SER A 144 -13.08 -33.73 -35.59
CA SER A 144 -11.64 -34.09 -35.47
C SER A 144 -11.17 -34.72 -36.81
N PRO A 145 -9.86 -35.00 -37.10
CA PRO A 145 -8.74 -35.24 -36.17
C PRO A 145 -7.34 -34.77 -36.66
N SER A 146 -6.32 -35.21 -35.90
CA SER A 146 -4.84 -35.22 -36.12
C SER A 146 -4.09 -34.13 -35.32
N GLY A 147 -3.13 -34.41 -34.45
CA GLY A 147 -2.35 -35.63 -34.24
C GLY A 147 -0.92 -35.46 -34.77
N SER A 148 -0.09 -34.68 -34.08
CA SER A 148 1.36 -34.93 -33.95
C SER A 148 1.95 -34.00 -32.89
N GLY A 149 2.71 -34.58 -31.97
CA GLY A 149 3.47 -33.85 -30.96
C GLY A 149 4.72 -33.20 -31.56
N GLY A 150 5.17 -32.14 -30.92
CA GLY A 150 6.42 -31.47 -31.20
C GLY A 150 6.60 -30.31 -30.24
N SER A 151 7.46 -30.51 -29.24
CA SER A 151 8.03 -29.45 -28.41
C SER A 151 8.67 -28.41 -29.32
N GLU A 152 8.39 -27.12 -29.12
CA GLU A 152 9.42 -26.08 -29.04
C GLU A 152 8.82 -24.71 -28.72
N ASP A 153 9.64 -24.00 -27.95
CA ASP A 153 9.53 -22.64 -27.45
C ASP A 153 9.53 -21.63 -28.60
N SER A 154 8.72 -20.58 -28.49
CA SER A 154 8.78 -19.27 -29.19
C SER A 154 7.41 -18.79 -29.68
N GLY A 155 7.10 -17.52 -29.41
CA GLY A 155 5.86 -16.90 -29.88
C GLY A 155 5.55 -15.59 -29.20
N THR A 156 6.52 -14.67 -29.21
CA THR A 156 6.31 -13.25 -28.91
C THR A 156 5.42 -12.67 -30.01
N PHE A 157 4.12 -12.53 -29.75
CA PHE A 157 3.24 -11.74 -30.61
C PHE A 157 3.31 -10.28 -30.18
N GLU A 158 3.78 -9.47 -31.10
CA GLU A 158 3.80 -8.00 -31.09
C GLU A 158 2.37 -7.47 -30.98
N ASP A 159 2.15 -6.49 -30.11
CA ASP A 159 0.95 -5.64 -30.13
C ASP A 159 1.47 -4.20 -30.05
N GLU A 160 1.52 -3.57 -31.22
CA GLU A 160 1.89 -2.18 -31.45
C GLU A 160 1.12 -1.26 -30.51
N ARG A 161 1.80 -0.64 -29.54
CA ARG A 161 1.25 0.50 -28.80
C ARG A 161 2.27 1.62 -28.80
N GLN A 162 1.93 2.62 -29.60
CA GLN A 162 2.58 3.91 -29.75
C GLN A 162 3.04 4.45 -28.39
N GLN A 163 4.35 4.41 -28.17
CA GLN A 163 5.01 5.03 -27.03
C GLN A 163 5.29 6.49 -27.40
N LYS A 164 4.88 7.43 -26.55
CA LYS A 164 5.25 8.86 -26.64
C LYS A 164 6.15 9.18 -25.44
N ILE A 165 7.37 9.66 -25.68
CA ILE A 165 8.33 10.04 -24.62
C ILE A 165 8.06 11.46 -24.15
N LEU A 166 7.97 11.64 -22.82
CA LEU A 166 7.98 12.95 -22.16
C LEU A 166 9.36 13.19 -21.53
N VAL A 167 9.94 14.36 -21.81
CA VAL A 167 11.22 14.80 -21.25
C VAL A 167 10.93 15.88 -20.22
N ASP A 168 11.36 15.70 -18.97
CA ASP A 168 11.47 16.80 -18.01
C ASP A 168 12.60 17.73 -18.48
N LEU A 169 12.24 18.74 -19.26
CA LEU A 169 13.15 19.79 -19.70
C LEU A 169 12.65 21.13 -19.13
N LEU A 170 13.24 21.58 -18.03
CA LEU A 170 13.18 22.99 -17.67
C LEU A 170 14.25 23.73 -18.47
N ASP A 171 14.08 23.80 -19.78
CA ASP A 171 14.79 24.76 -20.60
C ASP A 171 14.11 26.11 -20.35
N ALA A 172 14.66 26.90 -19.44
CA ALA A 172 14.59 28.34 -19.64
C ALA A 172 15.38 28.61 -20.92
N LYS A 173 14.71 28.47 -22.08
CA LYS A 173 15.23 28.95 -23.35
C LYS A 173 15.54 30.42 -23.10
N THR A 174 16.82 30.73 -22.96
CA THR A 174 17.31 32.09 -23.14
C THR A 174 16.73 32.57 -24.45
N ALA A 175 15.78 33.49 -24.39
CA ALA A 175 15.37 34.24 -25.56
C ALA A 175 16.54 35.15 -25.91
N MET A 176 17.45 34.69 -26.77
CA MET A 176 18.33 35.60 -27.49
C MET A 176 17.43 36.36 -28.46
N VAL A 177 17.05 37.56 -28.07
CA VAL A 177 16.36 38.48 -28.96
C VAL A 177 17.44 39.17 -29.80
N ASP A 178 17.82 38.53 -30.91
CA ASP A 178 18.83 39.08 -31.85
C ASP A 178 18.43 40.45 -32.40
N LYS A 179 17.12 40.70 -32.53
CA LYS A 179 16.59 41.96 -33.05
C LYS A 179 15.18 42.21 -32.52
N VAL A 180 15.01 43.23 -31.67
CA VAL A 180 13.71 43.87 -31.44
C VAL A 180 13.47 44.84 -32.59
N VAL A 181 12.59 44.50 -33.53
CA VAL A 181 12.20 45.41 -34.61
C VAL A 181 11.06 46.28 -34.09
N VAL A 182 11.38 47.51 -33.69
CA VAL A 182 10.38 48.54 -33.47
C VAL A 182 10.02 49.12 -34.84
N LYS A 183 8.80 48.88 -35.33
CA LYS A 183 8.27 49.65 -36.45
C LYS A 183 7.94 51.05 -35.94
N ASP A 184 8.39 52.07 -36.66
CA ASP A 184 8.22 53.51 -36.34
C ASP A 184 9.08 54.05 -35.18
N LEU A 185 10.33 53.61 -35.07
CA LEU A 185 11.32 54.26 -34.20
C LEU A 185 12.25 55.14 -35.05
N GLU A 186 11.97 56.45 -35.10
CA GLU A 186 12.93 57.42 -35.63
C GLU A 186 14.11 57.52 -34.66
N VAL A 187 15.20 56.82 -34.98
CA VAL A 187 16.48 57.00 -34.28
C VAL A 187 17.50 57.50 -35.27
N GLN A 188 17.95 58.74 -35.10
CA GLN A 188 19.12 59.25 -35.80
C GLN A 188 20.39 58.65 -35.17
N GLY A 189 20.85 57.50 -35.68
CA GLY A 189 22.16 56.91 -35.35
C GLY A 189 22.15 55.44 -34.90
N THR A 190 23.33 54.90 -34.57
CA THR A 190 23.51 53.57 -33.99
C THR A 190 23.10 53.56 -32.52
N CYS A 191 22.00 52.91 -32.19
CA CYS A 191 21.46 52.83 -30.83
C CYS A 191 21.90 51.55 -30.14
N SER A 192 22.93 51.63 -29.30
CA SER A 192 23.24 50.60 -28.29
C SER A 192 22.65 51.04 -26.96
N ILE A 193 21.57 50.40 -26.51
CA ILE A 193 20.94 50.73 -25.23
C ILE A 193 21.54 49.82 -24.15
N ASN A 194 22.48 50.36 -23.38
CA ASN A 194 22.95 49.71 -22.16
C ASN A 194 22.04 50.16 -20.99
N THR A 195 21.32 49.23 -20.38
CA THR A 195 20.34 49.52 -19.32
C THR A 195 20.60 48.63 -18.10
N THR A 196 20.40 49.18 -16.91
CA THR A 196 20.42 48.42 -15.65
C THR A 196 19.07 47.76 -15.34
N ARG A 197 18.05 47.98 -16.20
CA ARG A 197 16.69 47.44 -16.10
C ARG A 197 16.53 46.28 -17.06
N ALA A 198 15.88 45.21 -16.62
CA ALA A 198 15.79 43.97 -17.38
C ALA A 198 14.39 43.31 -17.26
N ASP A 199 13.34 44.11 -17.05
CA ASP A 199 11.97 43.65 -16.94
C ASP A 199 11.08 44.09 -18.11
N LEU A 200 10.31 43.12 -18.59
CA LEU A 200 9.31 43.22 -19.64
C LEU A 200 7.92 43.29 -18.99
N ALA A 201 7.23 44.39 -19.24
CA ALA A 201 5.94 44.67 -18.65
C ALA A 201 4.84 44.88 -19.71
N TYR A 202 3.59 44.84 -19.26
CA TYR A 202 2.41 45.12 -20.06
C TYR A 202 1.50 46.08 -19.31
N HIS A 203 0.90 47.03 -20.02
CA HIS A 203 -0.18 47.84 -19.49
C HIS A 203 -1.49 47.05 -19.55
N LEU A 204 -2.14 46.86 -18.41
CA LEU A 204 -3.34 46.05 -18.28
C LEU A 204 -4.42 46.80 -17.52
N THR A 205 -5.68 46.54 -17.88
CA THR A 205 -6.85 47.19 -17.29
C THR A 205 -7.05 46.77 -15.83
N LEU A 206 -7.19 47.74 -14.94
CA LEU A 206 -7.44 47.51 -13.53
C LEU A 206 -8.95 47.47 -13.27
N LYS A 207 -9.45 46.35 -12.71
CA LYS A 207 -10.87 46.22 -12.36
C LYS A 207 -11.19 46.89 -11.02
N GLU A 208 -12.30 47.61 -10.98
CA GLU A 208 -12.82 48.30 -9.78
C GLU A 208 -11.77 49.16 -9.04
N PRO A 209 -11.10 50.10 -9.71
CA PRO A 209 -9.99 50.85 -9.12
C PRO A 209 -10.41 51.70 -7.90
N GLU A 210 -11.66 52.15 -7.85
CA GLU A 210 -12.19 52.98 -6.76
C GLU A 210 -12.37 52.20 -5.45
N LYS A 211 -12.51 50.87 -5.53
CA LYS A 211 -12.82 50.01 -4.38
C LYS A 211 -11.57 49.47 -3.68
N TYR A 212 -10.46 49.37 -4.39
CA TYR A 212 -9.28 48.63 -3.91
C TYR A 212 -7.99 49.47 -3.81
N GLY A 213 -8.10 50.77 -4.08
CA GLY A 213 -6.99 51.71 -4.03
C GLY A 213 -5.98 51.50 -5.16
N ASP A 214 -4.96 52.35 -5.18
CA ASP A 214 -3.89 52.27 -6.14
C ASP A 214 -2.94 51.10 -5.83
N LEU A 215 -2.33 50.57 -6.88
CA LEU A 215 -1.31 49.54 -6.76
C LEU A 215 0.07 50.19 -6.63
N GLU A 216 0.91 49.63 -5.78
CA GLU A 216 2.26 50.12 -5.53
C GLU A 216 3.32 49.22 -6.18
N GLU A 217 4.56 49.72 -6.31
CA GLU A 217 5.67 48.92 -6.82
C GLU A 217 5.84 47.63 -6.01
N GLY A 218 5.95 46.51 -6.72
CA GLY A 218 6.12 45.20 -6.11
C GLY A 218 4.85 44.54 -5.59
N ASP A 219 3.68 45.17 -5.73
CA ASP A 219 2.40 44.50 -5.48
C ASP A 219 2.19 43.36 -6.50
N ILE A 220 1.67 42.24 -6.02
CA ILE A 220 1.32 41.08 -6.84
C ILE A 220 -0.14 41.14 -7.27
N VAL A 221 -0.35 40.98 -8.56
CA VAL A 221 -1.68 40.96 -9.19
C VAL A 221 -1.91 39.63 -9.90
N GLY A 222 -3.18 39.21 -9.90
CA GLY A 222 -3.66 38.10 -10.73
C GLY A 222 -4.21 38.62 -12.06
N PHE A 223 -4.10 37.79 -13.08
CA PHE A 223 -4.69 38.00 -14.40
C PHE A 223 -6.00 37.23 -14.47
N TYR A 224 -7.06 37.91 -14.89
CA TYR A 224 -8.40 37.35 -14.96
C TYR A 224 -9.02 37.69 -16.30
N LYS A 225 -9.92 36.81 -16.76
CA LYS A 225 -10.72 37.08 -17.94
C LYS A 225 -12.08 37.59 -17.49
N ASP A 226 -12.59 38.61 -18.18
CA ASP A 226 -13.95 39.06 -18.00
C ASP A 226 -14.88 38.19 -18.87
N ASP A 227 -15.90 37.58 -18.26
CA ASP A 227 -16.75 36.61 -18.94
C ASP A 227 -17.64 37.26 -20.01
N GLU A 228 -17.99 38.54 -19.83
CA GLU A 228 -18.83 39.30 -20.75
C GLU A 228 -18.04 39.86 -21.94
N SER A 229 -16.92 40.56 -21.69
CA SER A 229 -16.11 41.18 -22.75
C SER A 229 -15.05 40.26 -23.35
N GLY A 230 -14.68 39.19 -22.64
CA GLY A 230 -13.55 38.33 -22.99
C GLY A 230 -12.17 38.96 -22.79
N GLU A 231 -12.11 40.23 -22.34
CA GLU A 231 -10.86 40.96 -22.13
C GLU A 231 -10.15 40.52 -20.84
N THR A 232 -8.83 40.66 -20.83
CA THR A 232 -8.02 40.37 -19.64
C THR A 232 -7.89 41.61 -18.78
N TYR A 233 -8.19 41.47 -17.49
CA TYR A 233 -7.99 42.51 -16.49
C TYR A 233 -7.11 42.01 -15.35
N ILE A 234 -6.58 42.96 -14.58
CA ILE A 234 -5.76 42.70 -13.41
C ILE A 234 -6.49 43.09 -12.13
N GLN A 235 -6.20 42.35 -11.07
CA GLN A 235 -6.65 42.66 -9.71
C GLN A 235 -5.60 42.19 -8.70
N ARG A 236 -5.45 42.91 -7.59
CA ARG A 236 -4.59 42.48 -6.47
C ARG A 236 -4.95 41.04 -6.05
N LEU A 237 -3.94 40.19 -5.98
CA LEU A 237 -4.12 38.77 -5.68
C LEU A 237 -4.36 38.56 -4.18
N ARG A 238 -5.36 37.74 -3.85
CA ARG A 238 -5.96 37.51 -2.52
C ARG A 238 -6.30 36.03 -2.36
N SER A 239 -6.46 35.57 -1.12
CA SER A 239 -6.92 34.21 -0.83
C SER A 239 -8.22 33.82 -1.52
N ASN A 240 -9.14 34.76 -1.76
CA ASN A 240 -10.44 34.48 -2.35
C ASN A 240 -10.47 34.50 -3.89
N ASN A 241 -9.46 35.04 -4.55
CA ASN A 241 -9.40 35.12 -6.02
C ASN A 241 -8.20 34.37 -6.64
N ILE A 242 -7.24 33.91 -5.82
CA ILE A 242 -6.04 33.20 -6.29
C ILE A 242 -6.36 31.95 -7.11
N ASP A 243 -7.45 31.24 -6.81
CA ASP A 243 -7.81 29.99 -7.49
C ASP A 243 -8.26 30.22 -8.94
N HIS A 244 -8.85 31.39 -9.20
CA HIS A 244 -9.36 31.82 -10.50
C HIS A 244 -8.34 32.61 -11.33
N ALA A 245 -7.17 32.92 -10.76
CA ALA A 245 -6.12 33.65 -11.47
C ALA A 245 -5.52 32.77 -12.58
N LEU A 246 -5.58 33.28 -13.81
CA LEU A 246 -4.96 32.65 -14.99
C LEU A 246 -3.44 32.65 -14.85
N HIS A 247 -2.88 33.76 -14.39
CA HIS A 247 -1.47 33.97 -14.08
C HIS A 247 -1.30 35.01 -12.97
N ALA A 248 -0.07 35.21 -12.51
CA ALA A 248 0.27 36.36 -11.68
C ALA A 248 1.46 37.14 -12.25
N GLY A 249 1.51 38.42 -11.91
CA GLY A 249 2.57 39.33 -12.28
C GLY A 249 2.77 40.38 -11.20
N VAL A 250 3.78 41.22 -11.39
CA VAL A 250 4.23 42.18 -10.38
C VAL A 250 4.14 43.59 -10.93
N VAL A 251 3.56 44.50 -10.16
CA VAL A 251 3.46 45.92 -10.53
C VAL A 251 4.88 46.51 -10.63
N SER A 252 5.24 46.99 -11.82
CA SER A 252 6.57 47.56 -12.08
C SER A 252 6.49 49.05 -12.39
N ARG A 253 7.21 49.84 -11.60
CA ARG A 253 7.47 51.26 -11.84
C ARG A 253 8.81 51.50 -12.55
N SER A 254 9.62 50.46 -12.66
CA SER A 254 11.00 50.50 -13.13
C SER A 254 11.23 49.71 -14.41
N HIS A 255 10.16 49.38 -15.14
CA HIS A 255 10.20 48.58 -16.37
C HIS A 255 11.14 49.12 -17.43
N TRP A 256 11.76 48.19 -18.18
CA TRP A 256 12.56 48.51 -19.34
C TRP A 256 11.72 48.66 -20.59
N LEU A 257 10.83 47.70 -20.86
CA LEU A 257 9.93 47.71 -22.00
C LEU A 257 8.51 47.44 -21.52
N ALA A 258 7.55 48.28 -21.93
CA ALA A 258 6.13 48.06 -21.69
C ALA A 258 5.35 47.92 -23.00
N GLY A 259 4.60 46.83 -23.13
CA GLY A 259 3.66 46.62 -24.23
C GLY A 259 2.26 47.18 -23.93
N HIS A 260 1.50 47.41 -25.00
CA HIS A 260 0.04 47.63 -24.97
C HIS A 260 -0.46 48.89 -24.25
N LYS A 261 -0.09 50.10 -24.70
CA LYS A 261 -0.71 51.33 -24.17
C LYS A 261 -2.17 51.43 -24.64
N PRO A 262 -3.18 51.51 -23.74
CA PRO A 262 -4.58 51.61 -24.14
C PRO A 262 -4.83 52.90 -24.92
N LEU A 263 -5.63 52.83 -25.99
CA LEU A 263 -6.02 54.02 -26.77
C LEU A 263 -7.01 54.91 -26.02
N ASN A 264 -7.78 54.37 -25.07
CA ASN A 264 -8.79 55.12 -24.32
C ASN A 264 -8.22 55.65 -22.99
N PRO A 265 -8.07 56.98 -22.82
CA PRO A 265 -7.51 57.57 -21.60
C PRO A 265 -8.42 57.44 -20.36
N ALA A 266 -9.70 57.07 -20.52
CA ALA A 266 -10.62 56.87 -19.40
C ALA A 266 -10.42 55.52 -18.69
N THR A 267 -9.80 54.54 -19.35
CA THR A 267 -9.56 53.21 -18.77
C THR A 267 -8.36 53.25 -17.85
N LYS A 268 -8.59 53.06 -16.55
CA LYS A 268 -7.49 53.00 -15.58
C LYS A 268 -6.71 51.70 -15.76
N THR A 269 -5.42 51.84 -16.04
CA THR A 269 -4.51 50.72 -16.31
C THR A 269 -3.28 50.80 -15.44
N ASP A 270 -2.60 49.67 -15.29
CA ASP A 270 -1.33 49.59 -14.56
C ASP A 270 -0.30 48.75 -15.33
N THR A 271 0.98 48.97 -15.06
CA THR A 271 2.12 48.33 -15.72
C THR A 271 2.59 47.14 -14.91
N ILE A 272 2.41 45.95 -15.46
CA ILE A 272 2.69 44.68 -14.80
C ILE A 272 3.87 44.01 -15.47
N CYS A 273 4.95 43.82 -14.72
CA CYS A 273 6.06 42.95 -15.11
C CYS A 273 5.61 41.50 -15.14
N VAL A 274 5.91 40.86 -16.28
CA VAL A 274 5.55 39.47 -16.58
C VAL A 274 6.80 38.61 -16.60
N ILE A 275 7.93 39.14 -17.10
CA ILE A 275 9.22 38.46 -17.18
C ILE A 275 10.34 39.46 -16.90
N GLY A 276 11.29 39.10 -16.05
CA GLY A 276 12.55 39.81 -15.86
C GLY A 276 12.83 40.22 -14.42
N ILE A 277 13.77 41.15 -14.24
CA ILE A 277 14.24 41.57 -12.91
C ILE A 277 13.39 42.74 -12.40
N VAL A 278 12.57 42.48 -11.38
CA VAL A 278 11.65 43.47 -10.81
C VAL A 278 11.68 43.44 -9.28
N ASN A 279 11.37 44.57 -8.67
CA ASN A 279 11.17 44.71 -7.25
C ASN A 279 9.84 44.09 -6.83
N VAL A 280 9.84 43.16 -5.87
CA VAL A 280 8.65 42.45 -5.36
C VAL A 280 8.50 42.70 -3.87
N LYS A 281 7.27 42.96 -3.38
CA LYS A 281 7.01 43.03 -1.94
C LYS A 281 6.96 41.62 -1.36
N VAL A 282 7.95 41.25 -0.57
CA VAL A 282 8.09 39.95 0.08
C VAL A 282 7.90 40.11 1.59
N VAL A 283 7.15 39.20 2.21
CA VAL A 283 6.96 39.13 3.66
C VAL A 283 7.98 38.18 4.28
N GLY A 284 8.63 38.60 5.35
CA GLY A 284 9.59 37.78 6.10
C GLY A 284 11.00 37.83 5.54
N SER A 285 11.87 36.94 6.07
CA SER A 285 13.26 36.87 5.63
C SER A 285 13.38 36.08 4.33
N ILE A 286 14.28 36.51 3.44
CA ILE A 286 14.50 35.84 2.15
C ILE A 286 15.99 35.75 1.83
N GLU A 287 16.38 34.63 1.23
CA GLU A 287 17.75 34.39 0.74
C GLU A 287 17.86 34.55 -0.78
N ASN A 288 19.05 34.95 -1.24
CA ASN A 288 19.37 34.96 -2.66
C ASN A 288 19.23 33.54 -3.27
N GLY A 289 18.52 33.44 -4.38
CA GLY A 289 18.21 32.18 -5.07
C GLY A 289 16.95 31.48 -4.54
N GLU A 290 16.31 32.00 -3.49
CA GLU A 290 15.11 31.40 -2.93
C GLU A 290 13.87 31.66 -3.81
N ARG A 291 13.02 30.64 -3.96
CA ARG A 291 11.75 30.76 -4.69
C ARG A 291 10.76 31.63 -3.92
N ILE A 292 10.04 32.47 -4.65
CA ILE A 292 8.99 33.33 -4.11
C ILE A 292 7.63 32.96 -4.71
N TYR A 293 6.62 32.96 -3.84
CA TYR A 293 5.26 32.61 -4.20
C TYR A 293 4.31 33.73 -3.82
N ALA A 294 3.17 33.83 -4.49
CA ALA A 294 2.11 34.72 -4.04
C ALA A 294 1.57 34.26 -2.68
N SER A 295 1.51 35.18 -1.73
CA SER A 295 0.99 34.91 -0.40
C SER A 295 -0.53 34.77 -0.43
N THR A 296 -1.05 33.73 0.21
CA THR A 296 -2.50 33.59 0.43
C THR A 296 -2.97 34.48 1.58
N ASP A 297 -2.12 34.71 2.56
CA ASP A 297 -2.51 35.30 3.84
C ASP A 297 -2.34 36.82 3.83
N THR A 298 -1.44 37.33 3.00
CA THR A 298 -1.16 38.76 2.84
C THR A 298 -1.39 39.20 1.38
N PRO A 299 -2.56 39.82 1.08
CA PRO A 299 -2.92 40.25 -0.25
C PRO A 299 -1.85 41.09 -0.96
N GLY A 300 -1.58 40.76 -2.22
CA GLY A 300 -0.64 41.50 -3.06
C GLY A 300 0.83 41.40 -2.65
N LYS A 301 1.19 40.48 -1.74
CA LYS A 301 2.58 40.28 -1.31
C LYS A 301 3.04 38.85 -1.60
N ALA A 302 4.36 38.68 -1.66
CA ALA A 302 5.01 37.40 -1.86
C ALA A 302 5.43 36.82 -0.51
N ILE A 303 5.60 35.49 -0.47
CA ILE A 303 6.20 34.78 0.64
C ILE A 303 7.35 33.88 0.11
N PRO A 304 8.49 33.83 0.80
CA PRO A 304 9.59 32.93 0.45
C PRO A 304 9.22 31.47 0.69
N GLN A 305 9.85 30.56 -0.05
CA GLN A 305 9.62 29.12 0.03
C GLN A 305 9.81 28.58 1.46
N SER A 306 10.83 29.06 2.18
CA SER A 306 11.15 28.66 3.56
C SER A 306 10.08 29.05 4.57
N HIS A 307 9.28 30.08 4.26
CA HIS A 307 8.23 30.59 5.15
C HIS A 307 6.85 30.03 4.79
N MET A 308 6.76 29.12 3.81
CA MET A 308 5.50 28.45 3.49
C MET A 308 5.09 27.45 4.58
N PRO A 309 3.79 27.36 4.93
CA PRO A 309 3.30 26.37 5.87
C PRO A 309 3.59 24.93 5.39
N VAL A 310 4.00 24.05 6.31
CA VAL A 310 4.28 22.64 5.98
C VAL A 310 3.03 21.98 5.41
N GLY A 311 3.17 21.33 4.24
CA GLY A 311 2.07 20.67 3.54
C GLY A 311 1.19 21.61 2.69
N SER A 312 1.49 22.91 2.63
CA SER A 312 0.74 23.86 1.80
C SER A 312 0.86 23.54 0.30
N PHE A 313 2.01 23.03 -0.13
CA PHE A 313 2.25 22.52 -1.48
C PHE A 313 1.29 21.41 -1.93
N LEU A 314 0.69 20.67 -0.98
CA LEU A 314 -0.21 19.55 -1.26
C LEU A 314 -1.68 19.91 -1.11
N ARG A 315 -2.01 21.06 -0.48
CA ARG A 315 -3.38 21.40 -0.08
C ARG A 315 -3.90 22.71 -0.64
N LYS A 316 -3.02 23.60 -1.12
CA LYS A 316 -3.38 24.93 -1.61
C LYS A 316 -2.69 25.23 -2.93
N LYS A 317 -3.43 25.87 -3.84
CA LYS A 317 -2.88 26.41 -5.09
C LYS A 317 -1.99 27.61 -4.78
N HIS A 318 -0.68 27.40 -4.87
CA HIS A 318 0.31 28.46 -4.68
C HIS A 318 0.90 28.88 -6.02
N VAL A 319 0.75 30.16 -6.36
CA VAL A 319 1.28 30.75 -7.58
C VAL A 319 2.77 31.02 -7.41
N LEU A 320 3.61 30.38 -8.23
CA LEU A 320 5.05 30.60 -8.25
C LEU A 320 5.35 31.86 -9.07
N LEU A 321 5.99 32.85 -8.47
CA LEU A 321 6.30 34.12 -9.15
C LEU A 321 7.69 34.11 -9.77
N GLY A 322 8.66 33.50 -9.08
CA GLY A 322 10.05 33.54 -9.50
C GLY A 322 11.04 33.24 -8.37
N MET A 323 12.20 33.90 -8.42
CA MET A 323 13.30 33.72 -7.46
C MET A 323 13.88 35.05 -7.01
N ALA A 324 14.26 35.16 -5.75
CA ALA A 324 14.98 36.32 -5.24
C ALA A 324 16.42 36.36 -5.74
N LEU A 325 16.92 37.56 -6.01
CA LEU A 325 18.30 37.83 -6.44
C LEU A 325 19.15 38.48 -5.34
N GLU A 326 18.54 38.79 -4.20
CA GLU A 326 19.18 39.43 -3.06
C GLU A 326 18.62 38.87 -1.74
N THR A 327 19.45 38.91 -0.70
CA THR A 327 19.08 38.46 0.64
C THR A 327 18.57 39.64 1.46
N LYS A 328 17.41 39.49 2.11
CA LYS A 328 16.92 40.45 3.11
C LYS A 328 16.52 39.72 4.38
N LYS A 329 17.10 40.14 5.51
CA LYS A 329 16.77 39.61 6.82
C LYS A 329 15.71 40.48 7.47
N SER A 330 14.66 39.83 7.92
CA SER A 330 13.57 40.43 8.67
C SER A 330 13.76 40.25 10.17
N LYS A 331 13.29 41.22 10.98
CA LYS A 331 13.28 41.10 12.43
C LYS A 331 12.00 40.42 12.93
N THR A 332 10.89 40.58 12.19
CA THR A 332 9.61 39.96 12.50
C THR A 332 9.11 39.09 11.34
N LEU A 333 8.18 38.17 11.58
CA LEU A 333 7.62 37.35 10.50
C LEU A 333 6.74 38.17 9.53
N ASP A 334 6.30 39.36 9.94
CA ASP A 334 5.37 40.20 9.18
C ASP A 334 6.04 41.39 8.47
N ASP A 335 7.36 41.61 8.65
CA ASP A 335 8.02 42.73 7.97
C ASP A 335 7.97 42.50 6.45
N VAL A 336 7.67 43.57 5.73
CA VAL A 336 7.58 43.57 4.27
C VAL A 336 8.83 44.25 3.72
N HIS A 337 9.48 43.59 2.78
CA HIS A 337 10.63 44.13 2.08
C HIS A 337 10.37 44.18 0.58
N LEU A 338 10.83 45.26 -0.05
CA LEU A 338 10.90 45.32 -1.51
C LEU A 338 12.19 44.63 -1.96
N VAL A 339 12.09 43.48 -2.61
CA VAL A 339 13.23 42.60 -2.94
C VAL A 339 13.40 42.52 -4.45
N LYS A 340 14.63 42.63 -4.95
CA LYS A 340 14.91 42.33 -6.36
C LYS A 340 14.73 40.84 -6.64
N CYS A 341 13.81 40.52 -7.53
CA CYS A 341 13.51 39.15 -7.92
C CYS A 341 13.53 39.00 -9.44
N PHE A 342 13.94 37.83 -9.90
CA PHE A 342 13.66 37.39 -11.26
C PHE A 342 12.25 36.79 -11.30
N VAL A 343 11.32 37.47 -11.96
CA VAL A 343 9.93 37.04 -12.14
C VAL A 343 9.76 36.42 -13.53
N CYS A 344 8.99 35.35 -13.63
CA CYS A 344 8.69 34.73 -14.92
C CYS A 344 7.34 33.99 -14.88
N ILE A 345 6.36 34.50 -15.62
CA ILE A 345 5.02 33.91 -15.75
C ILE A 345 5.03 32.47 -16.27
N VAL A 346 6.02 32.10 -17.07
CA VAL A 346 6.15 30.76 -17.66
C VAL A 346 6.35 29.70 -16.58
N LEU A 347 7.00 30.07 -15.46
CA LEU A 347 7.20 29.17 -14.32
C LEU A 347 5.89 28.77 -13.63
N ASP A 348 4.84 29.59 -13.74
CA ASP A 348 3.50 29.28 -13.21
C ASP A 348 2.74 28.31 -14.13
N VAL A 349 2.86 28.49 -15.45
CA VAL A 349 2.17 27.66 -16.46
C VAL A 349 2.58 26.20 -16.35
N SER A 350 3.89 25.92 -16.41
CA SER A 350 4.41 24.54 -16.37
C SER A 350 4.12 23.81 -15.05
N ARG A 351 3.79 24.56 -13.99
CA ARG A 351 3.53 23.99 -12.67
C ARG A 351 2.06 23.65 -12.45
N LYS A 352 1.12 24.33 -13.11
CA LYS A 352 -0.32 23.99 -13.05
C LYS A 352 -0.58 22.61 -13.65
N GLU A 353 -0.03 22.35 -14.83
CA GLU A 353 -0.11 21.03 -15.48
C GLU A 353 0.51 19.93 -14.60
N LEU A 354 1.66 20.20 -13.99
CA LEU A 354 2.35 19.23 -13.13
C LEU A 354 1.60 18.97 -11.81
N LEU A 355 0.96 19.99 -11.22
CA LEU A 355 0.19 19.82 -9.98
C LEU A 355 -1.13 19.06 -10.22
N GLU A 356 -1.82 19.32 -11.33
CA GLU A 356 -3.02 18.56 -11.72
C GLU A 356 -2.67 17.08 -11.94
N GLU A 357 -1.57 16.78 -12.62
CA GLU A 357 -1.11 15.41 -12.83
C GLU A 357 -0.71 14.71 -11.52
N ILE A 358 -0.11 15.43 -10.57
CA ILE A 358 0.20 14.92 -9.23
C ILE A 358 -1.08 14.60 -8.47
N GLU A 359 -2.09 15.48 -8.51
CA GLU A 359 -3.36 15.30 -7.83
C GLU A 359 -4.10 14.05 -8.37
N ASP A 360 -4.13 13.87 -9.69
CA ASP A 360 -4.65 12.67 -10.34
C ASP A 360 -3.91 11.40 -9.90
N LEU A 361 -2.57 11.45 -9.83
CA LEU A 361 -1.75 10.33 -9.35
C LEU A 361 -2.07 9.97 -7.89
N TYR A 362 -2.28 10.96 -7.03
CA TYR A 362 -2.64 10.74 -5.64
C TYR A 362 -4.02 10.12 -5.51
N GLN A 363 -5.00 10.60 -6.28
CA GLN A 363 -6.36 10.05 -6.28
C GLN A 363 -6.36 8.59 -6.71
N VAL A 364 -5.66 8.24 -7.80
CA VAL A 364 -5.52 6.86 -8.27
C VAL A 364 -4.84 5.98 -7.20
N ASN A 365 -3.82 6.50 -6.52
CA ASN A 365 -3.12 5.76 -5.48
C ASN A 365 -3.97 5.57 -4.21
N GLU A 366 -4.79 6.56 -3.84
CA GLU A 366 -5.75 6.46 -2.75
C GLU A 366 -6.82 5.39 -3.04
N GLU A 367 -7.37 5.38 -4.27
CA GLU A 367 -8.31 4.35 -4.68
C GLU A 367 -7.67 2.95 -4.68
N ARG A 368 -6.43 2.83 -5.15
CA ARG A 368 -5.68 1.56 -5.18
C ARG A 368 -5.39 1.04 -3.78
N THR A 369 -4.96 1.92 -2.87
CA THR A 369 -4.72 1.56 -1.47
C THR A 369 -6.02 1.16 -0.77
N ALA A 370 -7.12 1.87 -1.00
CA ALA A 370 -8.44 1.51 -0.47
C ALA A 370 -8.90 0.13 -0.97
N GLN A 371 -8.70 -0.18 -2.26
CA GLN A 371 -9.01 -1.50 -2.82
C GLN A 371 -8.13 -2.60 -2.23
N GLN A 372 -6.82 -2.35 -2.07
CA GLN A 372 -5.91 -3.30 -1.43
C GLN A 372 -6.30 -3.56 0.03
N ILE A 373 -6.69 -2.53 0.79
CA ILE A 373 -7.19 -2.66 2.16
C ILE A 373 -8.47 -3.53 2.19
N LYS A 374 -9.41 -3.31 1.26
CA LYS A 374 -10.63 -4.14 1.16
C LYS A 374 -10.31 -5.61 0.86
N ILE A 375 -9.38 -5.88 -0.05
CA ILE A 375 -8.97 -7.26 -0.41
C ILE A 375 -8.25 -7.91 0.78
N ALA A 376 -7.34 -7.19 1.44
CA ALA A 376 -6.63 -7.66 2.62
C ALA A 376 -7.60 -8.01 3.74
N ASN A 377 -8.51 -7.10 4.10
CA ASN A 377 -9.53 -7.31 5.14
C ASN A 377 -10.43 -8.51 4.86
N LYS A 378 -10.83 -8.74 3.60
CA LYS A 378 -11.64 -9.90 3.24
C LYS A 378 -10.91 -11.23 3.48
N LYS A 379 -9.58 -11.26 3.25
CA LYS A 379 -8.75 -12.45 3.47
C LYS A 379 -8.49 -12.69 4.97
N THR A 380 -8.22 -11.64 5.75
CA THR A 380 -8.06 -11.74 7.22
C THR A 380 -9.36 -12.14 7.89
N TRP A 381 -10.50 -11.59 7.48
CA TRP A 381 -11.78 -11.90 8.13
C TRP A 381 -12.23 -13.35 7.92
N ARG A 382 -11.92 -13.96 6.76
CA ARG A 382 -12.14 -15.39 6.53
C ARG A 382 -11.28 -16.27 7.45
N ARG A 383 -10.01 -15.91 7.63
CA ARG A 383 -9.09 -16.63 8.54
C ARG A 383 -9.54 -16.49 9.99
N LEU A 384 -9.94 -15.28 10.41
CA LEU A 384 -10.44 -15.01 11.76
C LEU A 384 -11.71 -15.81 12.08
N LYS A 385 -12.65 -15.91 11.14
CA LYS A 385 -13.85 -16.76 11.29
C LYS A 385 -13.50 -18.24 11.45
N GLY A 386 -12.54 -18.74 10.65
CA GLY A 386 -12.06 -20.12 10.77
C GLY A 386 -11.42 -20.39 12.13
N CYS A 387 -10.54 -19.51 12.59
CA CYS A 387 -9.91 -19.61 13.92
C CYS A 387 -10.94 -19.53 15.04
N ALA A 388 -11.90 -18.60 14.98
CA ALA A 388 -12.95 -18.46 16.00
C ALA A 388 -13.82 -19.71 16.10
N LEU A 389 -14.21 -20.31 14.97
CA LEU A 389 -14.98 -21.57 14.96
C LEU A 389 -14.16 -22.72 15.56
N SER A 390 -12.88 -22.82 15.21
CA SER A 390 -11.98 -23.84 15.78
C SER A 390 -11.85 -23.69 17.30
N THR A 391 -11.70 -22.46 17.80
CA THR A 391 -11.62 -22.21 19.25
C THR A 391 -12.91 -22.60 19.97
N LEU A 392 -14.08 -22.28 19.39
CA LEU A 392 -15.37 -22.67 19.98
C LEU A 392 -15.53 -24.20 20.08
N ILE A 393 -15.09 -24.94 19.06
CA ILE A 393 -15.13 -26.40 19.07
C ILE A 393 -14.21 -26.95 20.18
N ILE A 394 -12.99 -26.42 20.29
CA ILE A 394 -12.03 -26.84 21.33
C ILE A 394 -12.60 -26.57 22.73
N VAL A 395 -13.15 -25.38 22.97
CA VAL A 395 -13.79 -25.04 24.24
C VAL A 395 -14.98 -25.98 24.53
N GLY A 396 -15.80 -26.28 23.53
CA GLY A 396 -16.90 -27.23 23.67
C GLY A 396 -16.45 -28.64 24.08
N VAL A 397 -15.37 -29.14 23.46
CA VAL A 397 -14.77 -30.44 23.81
C VAL A 397 -14.19 -30.42 25.22
N ILE A 398 -13.52 -29.34 25.63
CA ILE A 398 -12.99 -29.19 26.99
C ILE A 398 -14.13 -29.19 28.01
N ILE A 399 -15.20 -28.44 27.77
CA ILE A 399 -16.38 -28.41 28.66
C ILE A 399 -17.00 -29.81 28.76
N PHE A 400 -17.14 -30.52 27.64
CA PHE A 400 -17.65 -31.90 27.64
C PHE A 400 -16.75 -32.85 28.44
N MET A 401 -15.43 -32.77 28.28
CA MET A 401 -14.48 -33.58 29.04
C MET A 401 -14.55 -33.27 30.54
N LEU A 402 -14.61 -31.99 30.92
CA LEU A 402 -14.78 -31.56 32.31
C LEU A 402 -16.10 -32.06 32.90
N TYR A 403 -17.19 -32.01 32.13
CA TYR A 403 -18.47 -32.58 32.54
C TYR A 403 -18.36 -34.08 32.81
N GLN A 404 -17.77 -34.85 31.89
CA GLN A 404 -17.59 -36.30 32.07
C GLN A 404 -16.70 -36.63 33.27
N TRP A 405 -15.72 -35.79 33.60
CA TRP A 405 -14.86 -35.99 34.77
C TRP A 405 -15.59 -35.65 36.07
N LEU A 406 -16.20 -34.47 36.16
CA LEU A 406 -16.69 -33.90 37.42
C LEU A 406 -18.07 -34.42 37.82
N VAL A 407 -18.95 -34.72 36.86
CA VAL A 407 -20.35 -35.04 37.17
C VAL A 407 -20.49 -36.48 37.71
N PRO A 408 -21.16 -36.66 38.86
CA PRO A 408 -21.42 -37.99 39.41
C PRO A 408 -22.38 -38.77 38.50
N GLY A 409 -22.12 -40.06 38.30
CA GLY A 409 -22.89 -40.90 37.41
C GLY A 409 -22.61 -40.72 35.91
N SER A 410 -21.55 -39.99 35.55
CA SER A 410 -21.10 -39.91 34.15
C SER A 410 -20.58 -41.25 33.62
N MET A 411 -20.62 -41.46 32.31
CA MET A 411 -20.13 -42.70 31.68
C MET A 411 -18.65 -42.94 31.99
N PHE A 412 -17.85 -41.87 32.03
CA PHE A 412 -16.43 -41.94 32.40
C PHE A 412 -16.23 -42.41 33.86
N ARG A 413 -17.07 -41.98 34.80
CA ARG A 413 -17.01 -42.42 36.20
C ARG A 413 -17.36 -43.90 36.35
N TYR A 414 -18.40 -44.38 35.67
CA TYR A 414 -18.72 -45.81 35.63
C TYR A 414 -17.56 -46.64 35.06
N TRP A 415 -16.93 -46.15 33.99
CA TRP A 415 -15.74 -46.79 33.42
C TRP A 415 -14.57 -46.83 34.42
N LEU A 416 -14.29 -45.71 35.10
CA LEU A 416 -13.25 -45.63 36.11
C LEU A 416 -13.52 -46.61 37.27
N CYS A 417 -14.77 -46.73 37.71
CA CYS A 417 -15.19 -47.69 38.74
C CYS A 417 -15.02 -49.14 38.28
N ARG A 418 -15.28 -49.44 37.01
CA ARG A 418 -15.09 -50.79 36.41
C ARG A 418 -13.62 -51.17 36.24
N ARG A 419 -12.69 -50.20 36.20
CA ARG A 419 -11.25 -50.49 36.05
C ARG A 419 -10.74 -51.42 37.16
N GLY A 420 -10.24 -52.59 36.73
CA GLY A 420 -9.69 -53.64 37.60
C GLY A 420 -10.70 -54.73 38.01
N SER A 421 -11.97 -54.62 37.60
CA SER A 421 -13.00 -55.62 37.85
C SER A 421 -12.76 -56.87 37.03
N ILE A 422 -13.37 -57.97 37.46
CA ILE A 422 -13.43 -59.20 36.67
C ILE A 422 -14.50 -58.98 35.58
N PRO A 423 -14.18 -59.16 34.29
CA PRO A 423 -15.14 -58.96 33.20
C PRO A 423 -16.29 -59.96 33.31
N ASP A 424 -17.50 -59.55 32.91
CA ASP A 424 -18.75 -60.36 32.93
C ASP A 424 -19.22 -60.86 34.29
N HIS A 425 -18.53 -60.46 35.37
CA HIS A 425 -18.89 -60.81 36.73
C HIS A 425 -19.72 -59.69 37.40
N HIS A 426 -21.05 -59.87 37.47
CA HIS A 426 -22.02 -58.89 37.95
C HIS A 426 -22.98 -59.46 38.99
N LEU A 427 -23.32 -58.64 40.00
CA LEU A 427 -24.35 -58.91 40.97
C LEU A 427 -25.47 -57.87 40.80
N TYR A 428 -26.70 -58.31 40.64
CA TYR A 428 -27.87 -57.43 40.64
C TYR A 428 -28.83 -57.90 41.71
N TYR A 429 -29.26 -57.00 42.59
CA TYR A 429 -30.35 -57.28 43.50
C TYR A 429 -31.16 -56.02 43.77
N SER A 430 -32.39 -56.20 44.21
CA SER A 430 -33.21 -55.10 44.72
C SER A 430 -33.65 -55.37 46.13
N TYR A 431 -33.71 -54.34 46.97
CA TYR A 431 -34.24 -54.46 48.32
C TYR A 431 -35.14 -53.26 48.64
N ARG A 432 -36.11 -53.49 49.52
CA ARG A 432 -36.94 -52.43 50.07
C ARG A 432 -36.36 -51.98 51.39
N ASP A 433 -36.02 -50.70 51.47
CA ASP A 433 -35.62 -50.08 52.72
C ASP A 433 -36.89 -49.73 53.51
N GLU A 434 -37.04 -50.32 54.70
CA GLU A 434 -38.20 -50.14 55.56
C GLU A 434 -38.28 -48.71 56.11
N SER A 435 -37.13 -48.06 56.32
CA SER A 435 -37.07 -46.69 56.87
C SER A 435 -37.60 -45.63 55.89
N ASN A 436 -37.31 -45.80 54.60
CA ASN A 436 -37.64 -44.83 53.56
C ASN A 436 -38.80 -45.29 52.65
N ASN A 437 -39.32 -46.50 52.88
CA ASN A 437 -40.34 -47.17 52.08
C ASN A 437 -40.07 -47.14 50.55
N ARG A 438 -38.80 -47.28 50.16
CA ARG A 438 -38.32 -47.17 48.78
C ARG A 438 -37.60 -48.43 48.34
N ASN A 439 -37.74 -48.76 47.06
CA ASN A 439 -37.05 -49.88 46.42
C ASN A 439 -35.75 -49.39 45.79
N PHE A 440 -34.62 -49.94 46.25
CA PHE A 440 -33.31 -49.67 45.67
C PHE A 440 -32.91 -50.82 44.75
N ARG A 441 -32.38 -50.50 43.57
CA ARG A 441 -31.72 -51.44 42.67
C ARG A 441 -30.23 -51.26 42.81
N VAL A 442 -29.51 -52.34 43.12
CA VAL A 442 -28.08 -52.31 43.39
C VAL A 442 -27.37 -53.13 42.32
N HIS A 443 -26.32 -52.53 41.74
CA HIS A 443 -25.45 -53.16 40.75
C HIS A 443 -24.05 -53.30 41.31
N GLY A 444 -23.65 -54.55 41.54
CA GLY A 444 -22.32 -54.97 41.94
C GLY A 444 -21.47 -55.42 40.75
N ILE A 445 -20.18 -55.08 40.74
CA ILE A 445 -19.16 -55.66 39.86
C ILE A 445 -18.12 -56.39 40.69
N GLU A 446 -17.69 -57.56 40.22
CA GLU A 446 -16.80 -58.40 41.01
C GLU A 446 -15.34 -57.94 40.97
N PHE A 447 -14.68 -58.06 42.12
CA PHE A 447 -13.26 -57.84 42.27
C PHE A 447 -12.65 -58.94 43.15
N THR A 448 -11.38 -59.25 42.93
CA THR A 448 -10.59 -59.98 43.93
C THR A 448 -10.50 -59.14 45.21
N TRP A 449 -10.60 -59.75 46.38
CA TRP A 449 -10.59 -59.06 47.69
C TRP A 449 -9.47 -58.01 47.82
N LYS A 450 -8.23 -58.36 47.46
CA LYS A 450 -7.07 -57.45 47.50
C LYS A 450 -7.25 -56.21 46.60
N ARG A 451 -7.80 -56.39 45.40
CA ARG A 451 -8.09 -55.26 44.48
C ARG A 451 -9.26 -54.43 44.97
N LEU A 452 -10.26 -55.05 45.60
CA LEU A 452 -11.42 -54.34 46.13
C LEU A 452 -11.03 -53.43 47.29
N GLN A 453 -10.20 -53.90 48.22
CA GLN A 453 -9.65 -53.09 49.31
C GLN A 453 -8.90 -51.86 48.78
N GLY A 454 -7.99 -52.06 47.82
CA GLY A 454 -7.29 -50.95 47.18
C GLY A 454 -8.21 -50.00 46.41
N LYS A 455 -9.39 -50.45 45.98
CA LYS A 455 -10.36 -49.64 45.22
C LYS A 455 -11.25 -48.78 46.12
N VAL A 456 -11.67 -49.29 47.27
CA VAL A 456 -12.51 -48.55 48.23
C VAL A 456 -11.70 -47.64 49.14
N GLY A 457 -10.38 -47.87 49.25
CA GLY A 457 -9.47 -47.00 50.00
C GLY A 457 -9.49 -47.23 51.51
N PHE A 458 -10.14 -48.30 51.99
CA PHE A 458 -10.12 -48.72 53.39
C PHE A 458 -9.99 -50.24 53.50
N ASN A 459 -9.43 -50.68 54.62
CA ASN A 459 -9.28 -52.10 54.92
C ASN A 459 -10.57 -52.62 55.56
N PHE A 460 -11.06 -53.77 55.09
CA PHE A 460 -12.20 -54.47 55.67
C PHE A 460 -11.92 -55.97 55.81
N ILE A 461 -12.51 -56.58 56.83
CA ILE A 461 -12.33 -57.99 57.17
C ILE A 461 -13.01 -58.87 56.12
N ARG A 462 -12.42 -60.03 55.82
CA ARG A 462 -13.05 -61.06 54.99
C ARG A 462 -14.39 -61.50 55.58
N ASN A 463 -15.29 -61.98 54.74
CA ASN A 463 -16.58 -62.42 55.23
C ASN A 463 -16.32 -63.70 56.05
N PRO A 464 -16.74 -63.79 57.33
CA PRO A 464 -16.48 -64.97 58.15
C PRO A 464 -16.93 -66.28 57.49
N ARG A 465 -17.97 -66.20 56.64
CA ARG A 465 -18.49 -67.31 55.84
C ARG A 465 -17.56 -67.81 54.73
N GLU A 466 -16.50 -67.08 54.39
CA GLU A 466 -15.50 -67.55 53.41
C GLU A 466 -14.82 -68.86 53.86
N LYS A 467 -14.74 -69.11 55.18
CA LYS A 467 -14.21 -70.37 55.72
C LYS A 467 -15.15 -71.56 55.53
N GLU A 468 -16.45 -71.31 55.35
CA GLU A 468 -17.50 -72.32 55.28
C GLU A 468 -17.99 -72.52 53.83
N CYS A 469 -18.00 -71.46 53.01
CA CYS A 469 -18.52 -71.44 51.65
C CYS A 469 -17.68 -70.54 50.72
N HIS A 470 -17.73 -70.79 49.40
CA HIS A 470 -17.08 -69.93 48.41
C HIS A 470 -17.82 -68.58 48.27
N VAL A 471 -17.23 -67.51 48.81
CA VAL A 471 -17.78 -66.16 48.82
C VAL A 471 -17.11 -65.29 47.76
N ARG A 472 -17.90 -64.51 47.01
CA ARG A 472 -17.41 -63.53 46.03
C ARG A 472 -17.64 -62.10 46.53
N TYR A 473 -16.78 -61.17 46.09
CA TYR A 473 -16.76 -59.78 46.54
C TYR A 473 -17.10 -58.82 45.40
N TYR A 474 -18.07 -57.94 45.65
CA TYR A 474 -18.59 -57.02 44.65
C TYR A 474 -18.48 -55.56 45.15
N LEU A 475 -18.12 -54.67 44.23
CA LEU A 475 -18.21 -53.23 44.43
C LEU A 475 -19.57 -52.72 43.96
N ASN A 476 -20.28 -51.96 44.79
CA ASN A 476 -21.47 -51.25 44.36
C ASN A 476 -21.08 -50.13 43.38
N VAL A 477 -21.32 -50.37 42.08
CA VAL A 477 -20.88 -49.48 41.00
C VAL A 477 -21.55 -48.13 41.10
N ASP A 478 -22.84 -48.12 41.45
CA ASP A 478 -23.62 -46.89 41.58
C ASP A 478 -23.08 -46.04 42.72
N ARG A 479 -22.76 -46.62 43.88
CA ARG A 479 -22.09 -45.87 44.96
C ARG A 479 -20.72 -45.35 44.51
N CYS A 480 -19.91 -46.16 43.82
CA CYS A 480 -18.62 -45.70 43.33
C CYS A 480 -18.72 -44.54 42.33
N ALA A 481 -19.66 -44.62 41.37
CA ALA A 481 -19.82 -43.62 40.31
C ALA A 481 -20.37 -42.27 40.82
N TYR A 482 -20.99 -42.26 42.00
CA TYR A 482 -21.56 -41.08 42.65
C TYR A 482 -20.81 -40.70 43.95
N TYR A 483 -19.49 -40.88 43.99
CA TYR A 483 -18.64 -40.45 45.11
C TYR A 483 -19.05 -41.01 46.47
N TRP A 484 -19.54 -42.24 46.50
CA TRP A 484 -19.97 -42.94 47.71
C TRP A 484 -21.17 -42.32 48.42
N ALA A 485 -21.97 -41.53 47.70
CA ALA A 485 -23.17 -40.89 48.23
C ALA A 485 -24.29 -41.90 48.57
N ASP A 486 -25.11 -41.52 49.56
CA ASP A 486 -26.24 -42.29 50.07
C ASP A 486 -27.55 -41.54 49.79
N GLY A 487 -28.56 -42.24 49.29
CA GLY A 487 -29.86 -41.63 48.98
C GLY A 487 -29.88 -40.91 47.63
N ALA A 488 -30.49 -39.73 47.57
CA ALA A 488 -30.68 -38.99 46.32
C ALA A 488 -29.35 -38.36 45.88
N ALA A 489 -28.68 -38.94 44.88
CA ALA A 489 -27.43 -38.41 44.34
C ALA A 489 -27.58 -38.09 42.84
N GLY A 490 -27.05 -36.94 42.44
CA GLY A 490 -27.16 -36.43 41.08
C GLY A 490 -27.29 -34.92 41.04
N ASN A 491 -27.06 -34.32 39.87
CA ASN A 491 -27.25 -32.88 39.67
C ASN A 491 -28.69 -32.57 39.22
N ASN A 492 -29.10 -31.30 39.34
CA ASN A 492 -30.45 -30.85 38.94
C ASN A 492 -30.71 -30.92 37.42
N ILE A 493 -29.72 -31.31 36.61
CA ILE A 493 -29.77 -31.29 35.14
C ILE A 493 -30.00 -32.70 34.56
N GLY A 494 -29.48 -33.75 35.20
CA GLY A 494 -29.59 -35.15 34.75
C GLY A 494 -30.59 -36.02 35.52
N GLY A 495 -31.32 -35.43 36.48
CA GLY A 495 -32.21 -36.16 37.38
C GLY A 495 -31.48 -36.75 38.59
N ARG A 496 -32.20 -36.92 39.70
CA ARG A 496 -31.66 -37.55 40.92
C ARG A 496 -31.80 -39.07 40.80
N LYS A 497 -30.68 -39.79 40.84
CA LYS A 497 -30.70 -41.25 41.00
C LYS A 497 -30.68 -41.56 42.50
N TYR A 498 -31.57 -42.44 42.94
CA TYR A 498 -31.57 -42.91 44.32
C TYR A 498 -30.63 -44.10 44.45
N ILE A 499 -29.57 -43.92 45.24
CA ILE A 499 -28.50 -44.90 45.41
C ILE A 499 -28.65 -45.52 46.80
N GLY A 500 -28.67 -46.84 46.83
CA GLY A 500 -28.78 -47.65 48.04
C GLY A 500 -27.76 -48.79 48.05
N GLY A 501 -27.90 -49.70 49.01
CA GLY A 501 -26.94 -50.78 49.28
C GLY A 501 -25.76 -50.28 50.11
N SER A 502 -24.74 -51.10 50.32
CA SER A 502 -23.45 -50.69 50.92
C SER A 502 -22.38 -50.50 49.84
N ARG A 503 -21.22 -49.92 50.19
CA ARG A 503 -20.10 -49.72 49.24
C ARG A 503 -19.53 -51.06 48.77
N VAL A 504 -19.37 -51.99 49.71
CA VAL A 504 -18.81 -53.32 49.50
C VAL A 504 -19.87 -54.37 49.77
N LEU A 505 -20.04 -55.27 48.82
CA LEU A 505 -21.00 -56.36 48.86
C LEU A 505 -20.26 -57.69 48.80
N SER A 506 -20.90 -58.71 49.34
CA SER A 506 -20.41 -60.08 49.30
C SER A 506 -21.58 -60.99 48.99
N ALA A 507 -21.37 -61.99 48.15
CA ALA A 507 -22.43 -62.96 47.83
C ALA A 507 -21.95 -64.39 48.06
N GLU A 508 -22.83 -65.17 48.70
CA GLU A 508 -22.72 -66.60 48.91
C GLU A 508 -23.76 -67.30 48.04
N ARG A 509 -23.38 -68.39 47.36
CA ARG A 509 -24.32 -69.24 46.63
C ARG A 509 -24.74 -70.42 47.49
N LYS A 510 -26.04 -70.57 47.74
CA LYS A 510 -26.61 -71.76 48.41
C LYS A 510 -27.21 -72.76 47.43
N SER A 511 -27.76 -72.30 46.29
CA SER A 511 -28.33 -73.16 45.25
C SER A 511 -28.21 -72.51 43.85
N VAL A 512 -28.68 -73.16 42.79
CA VAL A 512 -28.71 -72.57 41.43
C VAL A 512 -29.62 -71.34 41.35
N LYS A 513 -30.57 -71.19 42.26
CA LYS A 513 -31.53 -70.06 42.29
C LYS A 513 -31.42 -69.17 43.54
N ASP A 514 -30.63 -69.57 44.54
CA ASP A 514 -30.50 -68.84 45.81
C ASP A 514 -29.08 -68.31 46.01
N CYS A 515 -28.92 -67.00 45.84
CA CYS A 515 -27.76 -66.23 46.26
C CYS A 515 -28.13 -65.37 47.46
N ILE A 516 -27.36 -65.47 48.55
CA ILE A 516 -27.50 -64.58 49.71
C ILE A 516 -26.49 -63.46 49.58
N VAL A 517 -26.99 -62.23 49.61
CA VAL A 517 -26.16 -61.03 49.57
C VAL A 517 -25.91 -60.52 50.99
N TYR A 518 -24.66 -60.28 51.30
CA TYR A 518 -24.18 -59.63 52.51
C TYR A 518 -23.74 -58.21 52.17
N LYS A 519 -24.19 -57.26 52.98
CA LYS A 519 -23.72 -55.87 52.95
C LYS A 519 -22.65 -55.68 54.02
N LEU A 520 -21.60 -54.94 53.70
CA LEU A 520 -20.65 -54.46 54.70
C LEU A 520 -21.26 -53.22 55.37
N VAL A 521 -21.46 -53.28 56.69
CA VAL A 521 -21.88 -52.11 57.47
C VAL A 521 -20.64 -51.48 58.08
N GLU A 522 -20.34 -50.27 57.61
CA GLU A 522 -19.28 -49.42 58.15
C GLU A 522 -19.75 -48.87 59.50
N ALA A 523 -18.86 -48.85 60.50
CA ALA A 523 -19.15 -48.22 61.78
C ALA A 523 -19.21 -46.70 61.57
N ASN A 524 -20.17 -46.03 62.22
CA ASN A 524 -20.45 -44.60 61.99
C ASN A 524 -19.37 -43.63 62.51
N ASP A 525 -18.23 -44.12 63.01
CA ASP A 525 -17.18 -43.28 63.60
C ASP A 525 -15.89 -43.33 62.77
N GLU A 526 -15.46 -42.17 62.26
CA GLU A 526 -14.28 -41.96 61.40
C GLU A 526 -12.92 -42.31 62.05
N VAL A 527 -12.89 -42.92 63.24
CA VAL A 527 -11.66 -43.07 64.05
C VAL A 527 -11.21 -44.52 64.25
N SER A 528 -11.99 -45.55 63.88
CA SER A 528 -11.44 -46.92 63.75
C SER A 528 -12.26 -47.83 62.82
N ASN A 529 -11.74 -48.07 61.61
CA ASN A 529 -12.34 -48.97 60.61
C ASN A 529 -12.23 -50.47 60.97
N GLU A 530 -11.89 -50.82 62.21
CA GLU A 530 -11.71 -52.21 62.64
C GLU A 530 -13.04 -52.94 62.93
N ASN A 531 -14.15 -52.21 62.99
CA ASN A 531 -15.47 -52.76 63.36
C ASN A 531 -16.45 -52.89 62.18
N ALA A 532 -15.98 -52.98 60.94
CA ALA A 532 -16.86 -53.23 59.80
C ALA A 532 -17.42 -54.66 59.85
N THR A 533 -18.75 -54.80 59.94
CA THR A 533 -19.41 -56.11 60.10
C THR A 533 -20.24 -56.47 58.88
N TRP A 534 -20.27 -57.76 58.55
CA TRP A 534 -21.08 -58.29 57.46
C TRP A 534 -22.49 -58.60 57.94
N GLN A 535 -23.49 -57.99 57.31
CA GLN A 535 -24.90 -58.22 57.62
C GLN A 535 -25.63 -58.81 56.41
N ASN A 536 -26.54 -59.75 56.67
CA ASN A 536 -27.40 -60.33 55.63
C ASN A 536 -28.44 -59.30 55.17
N VAL A 537 -28.69 -59.21 53.86
CA VAL A 537 -29.78 -58.41 53.30
C VAL A 537 -31.07 -59.23 53.31
N THR A 538 -31.87 -59.06 54.37
CA THR A 538 -33.06 -59.89 54.65
C THR A 538 -34.25 -59.64 53.71
N THR A 539 -34.38 -58.44 53.13
CA THR A 539 -35.49 -58.03 52.24
C THR A 539 -35.09 -57.96 50.77
N GLN A 540 -34.22 -58.88 50.32
CA GLN A 540 -33.79 -58.94 48.93
C GLN A 540 -34.86 -59.58 48.03
N SER A 541 -35.07 -58.99 46.85
CA SER A 541 -35.92 -59.49 45.78
C SER A 541 -35.15 -59.48 44.46
N ARG A 542 -35.32 -60.54 43.66
CA ARG A 542 -34.68 -60.73 42.34
C ARG A 542 -33.15 -60.57 42.37
N VAL A 543 -32.46 -61.52 43.02
CA VAL A 543 -31.00 -61.61 42.99
C VAL A 543 -30.54 -62.33 41.71
N SER A 544 -29.60 -61.73 40.99
CA SER A 544 -28.95 -62.33 39.81
C SER A 544 -27.44 -62.15 39.93
N CYS A 545 -26.69 -63.24 39.73
CA CYS A 545 -25.23 -63.25 39.72
C CYS A 545 -24.75 -63.82 38.38
N ILE A 546 -23.93 -63.07 37.64
CA ILE A 546 -23.32 -63.49 36.37
C ILE A 546 -21.79 -63.41 36.54
N PRO A 547 -20.99 -64.29 35.91
CA PRO A 547 -21.42 -65.61 35.49
C PRO A 547 -21.97 -66.31 36.72
N MET A 548 -23.05 -67.04 36.51
CA MET A 548 -23.49 -67.99 37.52
C MET A 548 -22.29 -68.89 37.81
N PRO A 549 -21.85 -69.03 39.08
CA PRO A 549 -20.67 -69.82 39.40
C PRO A 549 -20.69 -71.21 38.79
#